data_AF-A0AAJ2MQ36-F1
#
_entry.id   AF-A0AAJ2MQ36-F1
#
_cell.length_a   1.000
_cell.length_b   1.000
_cell.length_c   1.000
_cell.angle_alpha   90.00
_cell.angle_beta   90.00
_cell.angle_gamma   90.00
#
_symmetry.space_group_name_H-M   'P 1'
#
loop_
_entity.id
_entity.type
_entity.pdbx_description
1 polymer ?
#
loop_
_entity_poly.entity_id
_entity_poly.type
_entity_poly.pdbx_seq_one_letter_code
_entity_poly.pdbx_strand_id
1 'polypeptide(L)'
;MTAKQNTSMKSLQTLIRQPLVGQGARVTQSEPTAMDMAIVDSVFSKLRVLFPVSAPRPEDEATHKAEWLKTLAAQGIASREQVQAGLNRARREQGDRQFWPTPRQFALWCQPTACDLGLPKLEAAFKEATRHYHHPDKHSWSHDVVRLAVRETGSWMFATGLEKDVLMTFERNYKVLCRRFSRGELTDVELPKALPETVTRPTEAAKAKSIIANLRANLGLKGANDGC
;
A
#
# COMPACT_ATOMS: atom_id res chain seq x y z
N MET A 1 34.52 3.89 58.02
CA MET A 1 34.70 3.80 56.56
C MET A 1 33.32 3.68 55.92
N THR A 2 32.81 4.78 55.39
CA THR A 2 31.52 4.85 54.68
C THR A 2 31.77 4.89 53.18
N ALA A 3 31.09 4.04 52.42
CA ALA A 3 30.89 4.26 50.99
C ALA A 3 29.54 3.68 50.57
N LYS A 4 28.64 4.59 50.24
CA LYS A 4 27.33 4.40 49.60
C LYS A 4 27.51 3.75 48.23
N GLN A 5 26.59 2.87 47.85
CA GLN A 5 26.13 2.80 46.46
C GLN A 5 24.61 2.86 46.45
N ASN A 6 24.08 3.97 45.95
CA ASN A 6 22.67 4.21 45.72
C ASN A 6 22.48 4.18 44.20
N THR A 7 21.94 3.07 43.70
CA THR A 7 21.66 2.89 42.27
C THR A 7 20.39 3.66 41.93
N SER A 8 20.57 4.88 41.41
CA SER A 8 19.47 5.76 40.99
C SER A 8 18.76 5.17 39.76
N MET A 9 17.60 4.54 39.98
CA MET A 9 16.66 4.21 38.90
C MET A 9 16.07 5.50 38.34
N LYS A 10 16.40 5.83 37.08
CA LYS A 10 15.83 6.98 36.37
C LYS A 10 14.34 6.72 36.12
N SER A 11 13.49 7.69 36.48
CA SER A 11 12.04 7.64 36.28
C SER A 11 11.68 7.41 34.80
N LEU A 12 10.65 6.59 34.54
CA LEU A 12 10.09 6.37 33.20
C LEU A 12 9.66 7.69 32.53
N GLN A 13 9.32 8.70 33.32
CA GLN A 13 8.99 10.04 32.83
C GLN A 13 10.17 10.72 32.11
N THR A 14 11.41 10.38 32.49
CA THR A 14 12.63 10.93 31.88
C THR A 14 12.93 10.30 30.53
N LEU A 15 12.51 9.05 30.30
CA LEU A 15 12.68 8.35 29.02
C LEU A 15 11.68 8.84 27.96
N ILE A 16 10.47 9.20 28.37
CA ILE A 16 9.43 9.72 27.46
C ILE A 16 9.78 11.13 26.95
N ARG A 17 10.59 11.89 27.71
CA ARG A 17 10.91 13.29 27.42
C ARG A 17 12.14 13.50 26.54
N GLN A 18 12.89 12.45 26.20
CA GLN A 18 14.00 12.57 25.27
C GLN A 18 13.47 12.64 23.84
N PRO A 19 13.77 13.71 23.08
CA PRO A 19 13.39 13.77 21.68
C PRO A 19 14.16 12.68 20.93
N LEU A 20 13.43 11.74 20.33
CA LEU A 20 13.99 10.78 19.39
C LEU A 20 14.56 11.55 18.20
N VAL A 21 15.90 11.56 18.09
CA VAL A 21 16.61 12.12 16.94
C VAL A 21 16.26 11.25 15.72
N GLY A 22 15.58 11.85 14.74
CA GLY A 22 15.42 11.26 13.40
C GLY A 22 14.04 10.77 12.99
N GLN A 23 12.97 11.56 13.14
CA GLN A 23 11.72 11.33 12.41
C GLN A 23 11.45 12.46 11.41
N GLY A 24 11.57 12.10 10.11
CA GLY A 24 11.04 12.88 9.01
C GLY A 24 9.51 12.91 9.03
N ALA A 25 8.97 13.96 8.41
CA ALA A 25 7.54 14.25 8.20
C ALA A 25 6.69 14.22 9.49
N ARG A 26 6.51 15.41 10.07
CA ARG A 26 5.42 15.72 10.99
C ARG A 26 4.10 15.35 10.31
N VAL A 27 3.56 14.18 10.63
CA VAL A 27 2.15 13.88 10.34
C VAL A 27 1.36 14.96 11.05
N THR A 28 0.77 15.88 10.29
CA THR A 28 -0.18 16.85 10.83
C THR A 28 -1.33 16.04 11.41
N GLN A 29 -1.33 15.87 12.73
CA GLN A 29 -2.50 15.36 13.44
C GLN A 29 -3.59 16.42 13.24
N SER A 30 -4.44 16.24 12.23
CA SER A 30 -5.67 16.97 12.08
C SER A 30 -6.49 16.79 13.36
N GLU A 31 -6.98 17.90 13.92
CA GLU A 31 -7.81 17.84 15.11
C GLU A 31 -9.05 16.98 14.83
N PRO A 32 -9.48 16.12 15.78
CA PRO A 32 -10.63 15.27 15.56
C PRO A 32 -11.90 16.08 15.31
N THR A 33 -12.61 15.77 14.23
CA THR A 33 -13.85 16.45 13.85
C THR A 33 -15.02 15.94 14.70
N ALA A 34 -16.08 16.73 14.84
CA ALA A 34 -17.33 16.28 15.44
C ALA A 34 -17.90 14.99 14.80
N MET A 35 -17.70 14.82 13.49
CA MET A 35 -18.09 13.62 12.77
C MET A 35 -17.27 12.38 13.19
N ASP A 36 -15.97 12.54 13.45
CA ASP A 36 -15.09 11.43 13.86
C ASP A 36 -15.50 10.92 15.25
N MET A 37 -15.83 11.83 16.17
CA MET A 37 -16.35 11.48 17.50
C MET A 37 -17.68 10.72 17.39
N ALA A 38 -18.61 11.20 16.57
CA ALA A 38 -19.90 10.52 16.36
C ALA A 38 -19.76 9.12 15.75
N ILE A 39 -18.77 8.91 14.87
CA ILE A 39 -18.44 7.59 14.33
C ILE A 39 -17.97 6.65 15.45
N VAL A 40 -17.04 7.09 16.28
CA VAL A 40 -16.52 6.30 17.41
C VAL A 40 -17.64 5.97 18.41
N ASP A 41 -18.52 6.93 18.71
CA ASP A 41 -19.69 6.69 19.56
C ASP A 41 -20.61 5.60 18.99
N SER A 42 -20.90 5.65 17.69
CA SER A 42 -21.70 4.63 17.01
C SER A 42 -21.05 3.25 17.05
N VAL A 43 -19.73 3.19 16.90
CA VAL A 43 -18.95 1.95 17.01
C VAL A 43 -19.05 1.36 18.42
N PHE A 44 -18.86 2.17 19.46
CA PHE A 44 -18.97 1.74 20.85
C PHE A 44 -20.38 1.21 21.16
N SER A 45 -21.41 1.92 20.73
CA SER A 45 -22.80 1.48 20.90
C SER A 45 -23.04 0.08 20.30
N LYS A 46 -22.60 -0.14 19.07
CA LYS A 46 -22.75 -1.45 18.40
C LYS A 46 -21.89 -2.54 19.04
N LEU A 47 -20.65 -2.23 19.43
CA LEU A 47 -19.76 -3.19 20.07
C LEU A 47 -20.27 -3.62 21.45
N ARG A 48 -20.99 -2.77 22.20
CA ARG A 48 -21.66 -3.15 23.46
C ARG A 48 -22.71 -4.23 23.27
N VAL A 49 -23.43 -4.19 22.14
CA VAL A 49 -24.40 -5.22 21.79
C VAL A 49 -23.69 -6.52 21.40
N LEU A 50 -22.57 -6.44 20.69
CA LEU A 50 -21.82 -7.62 20.23
C LEU A 50 -20.96 -8.26 21.34
N PHE A 51 -20.38 -7.49 22.24
CA PHE A 51 -19.41 -7.94 23.25
C PHE A 51 -19.75 -7.39 24.66
N PRO A 52 -20.84 -7.85 25.30
CA PRO A 52 -21.31 -7.25 26.55
C PRO A 52 -20.41 -7.51 27.77
N VAL A 53 -19.76 -8.67 27.83
CA VAL A 53 -19.08 -9.17 29.05
C VAL A 53 -17.82 -8.37 29.44
N SER A 54 -17.21 -7.67 28.50
CA SER A 54 -15.95 -6.93 28.72
C SER A 54 -15.97 -5.52 28.12
N ALA A 55 -17.16 -4.95 27.98
CA ALA A 55 -17.30 -3.57 27.54
C ALA A 55 -16.70 -2.58 28.57
N PRO A 56 -16.08 -1.48 28.12
CA PRO A 56 -15.62 -0.42 29.00
C PRO A 56 -16.73 0.09 29.93
N ARG A 57 -16.35 0.43 31.16
CA ARG A 57 -17.25 1.08 32.12
C ARG A 57 -17.52 2.52 31.67
N PRO A 58 -18.69 3.09 32.01
CA PRO A 58 -19.03 4.47 31.61
C PRO A 58 -18.00 5.52 32.05
N GLU A 59 -17.35 5.30 33.21
CA GLU A 59 -16.33 6.19 33.77
C GLU A 59 -15.06 6.26 32.90
N ASP A 60 -14.65 5.13 32.31
CA ASP A 60 -13.44 5.02 31.50
C ASP A 60 -13.71 5.29 30.00
N GLU A 61 -14.99 5.35 29.61
CA GLU A 61 -15.41 5.32 28.21
C GLU A 61 -14.83 6.50 27.41
N ALA A 62 -14.75 7.69 28.01
CA ALA A 62 -14.14 8.86 27.37
C ALA A 62 -12.66 8.61 27.00
N THR A 63 -11.89 8.01 27.91
CA THR A 63 -10.47 7.66 27.69
C THR A 63 -10.34 6.61 26.60
N HIS A 64 -11.19 5.59 26.62
CA HIS A 64 -11.21 4.56 25.58
C HIS A 64 -11.57 5.13 24.20
N LYS A 65 -12.59 5.98 24.10
CA LYS A 65 -12.98 6.61 22.84
C LYS A 65 -11.87 7.49 22.27
N ALA A 66 -11.19 8.26 23.12
CA ALA A 66 -10.04 9.06 22.70
C ALA A 66 -8.90 8.19 22.14
N GLU A 67 -8.60 7.04 22.76
CA GLU A 67 -7.58 6.11 22.28
C GLU A 67 -7.99 5.42 20.97
N TRP A 68 -9.27 5.07 20.84
CA TRP A 68 -9.82 4.52 19.61
C TRP A 68 -9.74 5.51 18.46
N LEU A 69 -10.14 6.75 18.69
CA LEU A 69 -10.07 7.82 17.71
C LEU A 69 -8.64 8.02 17.19
N LYS A 70 -7.67 8.11 18.10
CA LYS A 70 -6.24 8.19 17.76
C LYS A 70 -5.78 6.98 16.95
N THR A 71 -6.15 5.78 17.38
CA THR A 71 -5.73 4.54 16.71
C THR A 71 -6.34 4.42 15.31
N LEU A 72 -7.62 4.72 15.16
CA LEU A 72 -8.32 4.66 13.87
C LEU A 72 -7.75 5.68 12.88
N ALA A 73 -7.51 6.91 13.32
CA ALA A 73 -6.85 7.94 12.52
C ALA A 73 -5.44 7.49 12.11
N ALA A 74 -4.65 6.94 13.05
CA ALA A 74 -3.31 6.45 12.76
C ALA A 74 -3.28 5.23 11.81
N GLN A 75 -4.36 4.45 11.74
CA GLN A 75 -4.50 3.33 10.79
C GLN A 75 -5.15 3.76 9.46
N GLY A 76 -5.44 5.05 9.27
CA GLY A 76 -6.03 5.57 8.03
C GLY A 76 -7.48 5.15 7.82
N ILE A 77 -8.24 4.90 8.90
CA ILE A 77 -9.68 4.63 8.80
C ILE A 77 -10.40 5.97 8.62
N ALA A 78 -10.79 6.27 7.39
CA ALA A 78 -11.36 7.55 6.99
C ALA A 78 -12.74 7.43 6.33
N SER A 79 -13.21 6.21 6.01
CA SER A 79 -14.52 5.99 5.40
C SER A 79 -15.50 5.28 6.35
N ARG A 80 -16.77 5.68 6.27
CA ARG A 80 -17.91 5.00 6.88
C ARG A 80 -18.03 3.54 6.41
N GLU A 81 -17.64 3.23 5.17
CA GLU A 81 -17.67 1.87 4.64
C GLU A 81 -16.68 0.97 5.37
N GLN A 82 -15.47 1.47 5.65
CA GLN A 82 -14.44 0.74 6.41
C GLN A 82 -14.95 0.40 7.80
N VAL A 83 -15.58 1.36 8.49
CA VAL A 83 -16.16 1.15 9.81
C VAL A 83 -17.29 0.11 9.77
N GLN A 84 -18.15 0.16 8.76
CA GLN A 84 -19.23 -0.80 8.62
C GLN A 84 -18.71 -2.21 8.29
N ALA A 85 -17.66 -2.33 7.47
CA ALA A 85 -16.97 -3.59 7.23
C ALA A 85 -16.39 -4.16 8.53
N GLY A 86 -15.76 -3.31 9.35
CA GLY A 86 -15.24 -3.68 10.66
C GLY A 86 -16.30 -4.23 11.61
N LEU A 87 -17.48 -3.58 11.66
CA LEU A 87 -18.61 -4.04 12.46
C LEU A 87 -19.22 -5.36 11.94
N ASN A 88 -19.30 -5.53 10.61
CA ASN A 88 -19.78 -6.76 10.01
C ASN A 88 -18.83 -7.93 10.34
N ARG A 89 -17.52 -7.68 10.32
CA ARG A 89 -16.53 -8.67 10.71
C ARG A 89 -16.57 -8.97 12.20
N ALA A 90 -16.70 -7.95 13.05
CA ALA A 90 -16.89 -8.12 14.48
C ALA A 90 -18.07 -9.04 14.82
N ARG A 91 -19.18 -8.94 14.07
CA ARG A 91 -20.33 -9.84 14.22
C ARG A 91 -20.02 -11.29 13.86
N ARG A 92 -19.20 -11.54 12.84
CA ARG A 92 -18.79 -12.91 12.46
C ARG A 92 -17.88 -13.53 13.51
N GLU A 93 -16.98 -12.72 14.08
CA GLU A 93 -15.99 -13.14 15.08
C GLU A 93 -16.58 -13.31 16.49
N GLN A 94 -17.81 -12.85 16.74
CA GLN A 94 -18.47 -12.89 18.05
C GLN A 94 -18.56 -14.32 18.63
N GLY A 95 -18.73 -15.34 17.77
CA GLY A 95 -18.82 -16.74 18.21
C GLY A 95 -17.49 -17.30 18.72
N ASP A 96 -16.38 -16.93 18.08
CA ASP A 96 -15.04 -17.39 18.45
C ASP A 96 -14.42 -16.54 19.57
N ARG A 97 -15.02 -15.37 19.87
CA ARG A 97 -14.38 -14.34 20.69
C ARG A 97 -15.27 -13.81 21.81
N GLN A 98 -14.89 -14.15 23.05
CA GLN A 98 -15.62 -13.77 24.27
C GLN A 98 -15.39 -12.30 24.71
N PHE A 99 -14.36 -11.63 24.18
CA PHE A 99 -13.88 -10.35 24.73
C PHE A 99 -13.94 -9.16 23.75
N TRP A 100 -14.13 -7.97 24.34
CA TRP A 100 -14.14 -6.68 23.66
C TRP A 100 -12.86 -6.50 22.82
N PRO A 101 -12.97 -6.04 21.56
CA PRO A 101 -11.81 -5.87 20.70
C PRO A 101 -10.89 -4.75 21.19
N THR A 102 -9.59 -4.91 20.96
CA THR A 102 -8.65 -3.79 21.14
C THR A 102 -8.84 -2.77 20.00
N PRO A 103 -8.52 -1.48 20.20
CA PRO A 103 -8.66 -0.47 19.14
C PRO A 103 -7.94 -0.87 17.84
N ARG A 104 -6.72 -1.42 17.97
CA ARG A 104 -5.92 -1.89 16.85
C ARG A 104 -6.55 -3.08 16.13
N GLN A 105 -7.17 -3.98 16.86
CA GLN A 105 -7.85 -5.12 16.26
C GLN A 105 -9.10 -4.69 15.49
N PHE A 106 -9.89 -3.77 16.04
CA PHE A 106 -11.03 -3.24 15.30
C PHE A 106 -10.57 -2.49 14.04
N ALA A 107 -9.49 -1.72 14.12
CA ALA A 107 -8.88 -1.10 12.94
C ALA A 107 -8.49 -2.13 11.87
N LEU A 108 -7.95 -3.30 12.27
CA LEU A 108 -7.64 -4.39 11.34
C LEU A 108 -8.91 -4.95 10.67
N TRP A 109 -10.01 -5.04 11.42
CA TRP A 109 -11.29 -5.47 10.84
C TRP A 109 -11.87 -4.47 9.85
N CYS A 110 -11.57 -3.18 10.02
CA CYS A 110 -12.00 -2.13 9.10
C CYS A 110 -11.23 -2.13 7.78
N GLN A 111 -10.09 -2.82 7.71
CA GLN A 111 -9.29 -2.90 6.50
C GLN A 111 -9.79 -4.06 5.61
N PRO A 112 -9.85 -3.84 4.27
CA PRO A 112 -10.26 -4.89 3.35
C PRO A 112 -9.25 -6.03 3.37
N THR A 113 -9.74 -7.27 3.32
CA THR A 113 -8.86 -8.43 3.21
C THR A 113 -8.33 -8.56 1.78
N ALA A 114 -7.25 -9.33 1.62
CA ALA A 114 -6.72 -9.65 0.29
C ALA A 114 -7.82 -10.22 -0.63
N CYS A 115 -8.67 -11.10 -0.10
CA CYS A 115 -9.80 -11.67 -0.84
C CYS A 115 -10.82 -10.61 -1.28
N ASP A 116 -11.16 -9.64 -0.42
CA ASP A 116 -12.11 -8.57 -0.76
C ASP A 116 -11.60 -7.66 -1.88
N LEU A 117 -10.28 -7.60 -2.04
CA LEU A 117 -9.58 -6.83 -3.06
C LEU A 117 -9.29 -7.64 -4.34
N GLY A 118 -9.80 -8.86 -4.45
CA GLY A 118 -9.53 -9.75 -5.59
C GLY A 118 -8.09 -10.27 -5.66
N LEU A 119 -7.30 -10.11 -4.59
CA LEU A 119 -5.92 -10.59 -4.53
C LEU A 119 -5.90 -12.12 -4.34
N PRO A 120 -5.09 -12.85 -5.10
CA PRO A 120 -4.93 -14.29 -4.89
C PRO A 120 -4.32 -14.59 -3.52
N LYS A 121 -4.62 -15.79 -3.00
CA LYS A 121 -3.93 -16.31 -1.81
C LYS A 121 -2.43 -16.45 -2.08
N LEU A 122 -1.62 -16.33 -1.03
CA LEU A 122 -0.15 -16.40 -1.13
C LEU A 122 0.33 -17.62 -1.92
N GLU A 123 -0.22 -18.81 -1.65
CA GLU A 123 0.15 -20.05 -2.34
C GLU A 123 -0.14 -19.99 -3.84
N ALA A 124 -1.29 -19.46 -4.23
CA ALA A 124 -1.67 -19.31 -5.63
C ALA A 124 -0.79 -18.26 -6.34
N ALA A 125 -0.55 -17.13 -5.67
CA ALA A 125 0.32 -16.07 -6.15
C ALA A 125 1.77 -16.56 -6.34
N PHE A 126 2.29 -17.31 -5.38
CA PHE A 126 3.64 -17.88 -5.46
C PHE A 126 3.76 -18.93 -6.56
N LYS A 127 2.75 -19.80 -6.71
CA LYS A 127 2.72 -20.80 -7.78
C LYS A 127 2.70 -20.17 -9.16
N GLU A 128 1.95 -19.08 -9.35
CA GLU A 128 1.96 -18.29 -10.58
C GLU A 128 3.31 -17.62 -10.81
N ALA A 129 3.87 -17.00 -9.77
CA ALA A 129 5.20 -16.39 -9.79
C ALA A 129 6.29 -17.36 -10.27
N THR A 130 6.41 -18.53 -9.64
CA THR A 130 7.44 -19.53 -9.96
C THR A 130 7.30 -20.09 -11.38
N ARG A 131 6.09 -20.06 -11.97
CA ARG A 131 5.87 -20.52 -13.35
C ARG A 131 6.23 -19.48 -14.40
N HIS A 132 6.07 -18.20 -14.08
CA HIS A 132 6.10 -17.12 -15.07
C HIS A 132 7.17 -16.05 -14.82
N TYR A 133 8.03 -16.21 -13.79
CA TYR A 133 9.05 -15.21 -13.44
C TYR A 133 10.06 -14.91 -14.56
N HIS A 134 10.31 -15.85 -15.49
CA HIS A 134 11.25 -15.66 -16.60
C HIS A 134 10.80 -14.59 -17.61
N HIS A 135 9.49 -14.43 -17.79
CA HIS A 135 8.90 -13.53 -18.78
C HIS A 135 7.69 -12.79 -18.19
N PRO A 136 7.92 -11.90 -17.20
CA PRO A 136 6.82 -11.25 -16.50
C PRO A 136 5.99 -10.32 -17.39
N ASP A 137 6.54 -9.81 -18.49
CA ASP A 137 5.82 -8.92 -19.42
C ASP A 137 4.93 -9.66 -20.43
N LYS A 138 5.12 -10.96 -20.61
CA LYS A 138 4.37 -11.77 -21.59
C LYS A 138 3.21 -12.56 -20.97
N HIS A 139 3.11 -12.54 -19.64
CA HIS A 139 2.10 -13.32 -18.91
C HIS A 139 0.94 -12.43 -18.46
N SER A 140 -0.29 -12.94 -18.61
CA SER A 140 -1.48 -12.31 -18.07
C SER A 140 -1.62 -12.66 -16.58
N TRP A 141 -1.09 -11.79 -15.73
CA TRP A 141 -1.10 -12.00 -14.27
C TRP A 141 -2.51 -11.97 -13.69
N SER A 142 -2.77 -12.82 -12.70
CA SER A 142 -4.03 -12.81 -11.95
C SER A 142 -4.31 -11.47 -11.27
N HIS A 143 -3.26 -10.77 -10.83
CA HIS A 143 -3.35 -9.44 -10.26
C HIS A 143 -2.01 -8.69 -10.39
N ASP A 144 -2.03 -7.37 -10.57
CA ASP A 144 -0.81 -6.55 -10.72
C ASP A 144 0.14 -6.67 -9.52
N VAL A 145 -0.41 -6.80 -8.33
CA VAL A 145 0.36 -7.05 -7.09
C VAL A 145 1.22 -8.31 -7.18
N VAL A 146 0.78 -9.36 -7.88
CA VAL A 146 1.57 -10.57 -8.07
C VAL A 146 2.75 -10.28 -8.99
N ARG A 147 2.52 -9.61 -10.12
CA ARG A 147 3.57 -9.18 -11.05
C ARG A 147 4.61 -8.30 -10.36
N LEU A 148 4.15 -7.32 -9.58
CA LEU A 148 5.02 -6.44 -8.81
C LEU A 148 5.81 -7.23 -7.76
N ALA A 149 5.18 -8.17 -7.05
CA ALA A 149 5.90 -9.01 -6.08
C ALA A 149 7.01 -9.84 -6.74
N VAL A 150 6.77 -10.35 -7.95
CA VAL A 150 7.80 -11.04 -8.74
C VAL A 150 8.96 -10.11 -9.10
N ARG A 151 8.66 -8.89 -9.54
CA ARG A 151 9.67 -7.85 -9.83
C ARG A 151 10.51 -7.51 -8.60
N GLU A 152 9.87 -7.28 -7.45
CA GLU A 152 10.54 -6.92 -6.20
C GLU A 152 11.36 -8.08 -5.60
N THR A 153 10.93 -9.33 -5.81
CA THR A 153 11.72 -10.52 -5.41
C THR A 153 12.88 -10.76 -6.37
N GLY A 154 12.72 -10.44 -7.64
CA GLY A 154 13.77 -10.46 -8.66
C GLY A 154 13.93 -11.83 -9.31
N SER A 155 14.04 -11.83 -10.65
CA SER A 155 14.17 -13.06 -11.46
C SER A 155 15.39 -13.90 -11.09
N TRP A 156 16.49 -13.28 -10.65
CA TRP A 156 17.69 -14.01 -10.23
C TRP A 156 17.41 -14.88 -9.00
N MET A 157 16.69 -14.34 -8.00
CA MET A 157 16.34 -15.09 -6.79
C MET A 157 15.45 -16.29 -7.10
N PHE A 158 14.47 -16.14 -7.99
CA PHE A 158 13.66 -17.27 -8.45
C PHE A 158 14.47 -18.34 -9.22
N ALA A 159 15.55 -17.94 -9.90
CA ALA A 159 16.38 -18.86 -10.68
C ALA A 159 17.43 -19.61 -9.84
N THR A 160 18.01 -18.96 -8.82
CA THR A 160 19.17 -19.50 -8.07
C THR A 160 18.87 -19.85 -6.62
N GLY A 161 17.76 -19.34 -6.06
CA GLY A 161 17.41 -19.53 -4.65
C GLY A 161 16.80 -20.90 -4.36
N LEU A 162 16.95 -21.36 -3.12
CA LEU A 162 16.16 -22.47 -2.59
C LEU A 162 14.69 -22.04 -2.46
N GLU A 163 13.75 -22.92 -2.79
CA GLU A 163 12.31 -22.60 -2.81
C GLU A 163 11.83 -21.93 -1.51
N LYS A 164 12.32 -22.39 -0.36
CA LYS A 164 12.01 -21.79 0.95
C LYS A 164 12.44 -20.33 1.07
N ASP A 165 13.63 -20.00 0.59
CA ASP A 165 14.19 -18.65 0.70
C ASP A 165 13.50 -17.69 -0.28
N VAL A 166 13.18 -18.20 -1.48
CA VAL A 166 12.39 -17.46 -2.47
C VAL A 166 10.99 -17.20 -1.94
N LEU A 167 10.32 -18.22 -1.37
CA LEU A 167 8.99 -18.08 -0.78
C LEU A 167 8.98 -17.06 0.36
N MET A 168 9.95 -17.11 1.27
CA MET A 168 10.04 -16.17 2.39
C MET A 168 10.20 -14.72 1.90
N THR A 169 11.04 -14.50 0.90
CA THR A 169 11.26 -13.17 0.32
C THR A 169 10.03 -12.69 -0.45
N PHE A 170 9.45 -13.56 -1.28
CA PHE A 170 8.22 -13.29 -2.01
C PHE A 170 7.05 -12.98 -1.08
N GLU A 171 6.84 -13.77 -0.03
CA GLU A 171 5.79 -13.55 0.95
C GLU A 171 5.91 -12.18 1.63
N ARG A 172 7.12 -11.80 2.02
CA ARG A 172 7.39 -10.49 2.61
C ARG A 172 7.02 -9.38 1.64
N ASN A 173 7.48 -9.46 0.39
CA ASN A 173 7.21 -8.46 -0.65
C ASN A 173 5.72 -8.39 -0.98
N TYR A 174 5.09 -9.54 -1.19
CA TYR A 174 3.66 -9.67 -1.47
C TYR A 174 2.82 -9.05 -0.35
N LYS A 175 3.13 -9.33 0.92
CA LYS A 175 2.43 -8.73 2.08
C LYS A 175 2.60 -7.21 2.16
N VAL A 176 3.75 -6.66 1.77
CA VAL A 176 3.96 -5.21 1.73
C VAL A 176 3.14 -4.60 0.59
N LEU A 177 3.17 -5.20 -0.60
CA LEU A 177 2.44 -4.72 -1.77
C LEU A 177 0.93 -4.81 -1.60
N CYS A 178 0.39 -5.90 -1.03
CA CYS A 178 -1.02 -6.01 -0.68
C CYS A 178 -1.47 -4.89 0.27
N ARG A 179 -0.64 -4.51 1.24
CA ARG A 179 -0.92 -3.40 2.17
C ARG A 179 -0.84 -2.03 1.50
N ARG A 180 0.06 -1.85 0.55
CA ARG A 180 0.11 -0.62 -0.25
C ARG A 180 -1.10 -0.52 -1.18
N PHE A 181 -1.49 -1.64 -1.79
CA PHE A 181 -2.67 -1.74 -2.64
C PHE A 181 -3.94 -1.38 -1.88
N SER A 182 -4.11 -1.94 -0.68
CA SER A 182 -5.29 -1.68 0.15
C SER A 182 -5.41 -0.22 0.61
N ARG A 183 -4.30 0.53 0.60
CA ARG A 183 -4.28 1.97 0.86
C ARG A 183 -4.37 2.83 -0.40
N GLY A 184 -4.45 2.22 -1.59
CA GLY A 184 -4.45 2.93 -2.87
C GLY A 184 -3.10 3.55 -3.24
N GLU A 185 -1.99 3.11 -2.60
CA GLU A 185 -0.65 3.66 -2.81
C GLU A 185 0.12 2.97 -3.95
N LEU A 186 -0.43 1.92 -4.56
CA LEU A 186 0.24 1.27 -5.70
C LEU A 186 0.03 2.10 -6.96
N THR A 187 1.09 2.82 -7.34
CA THR A 187 1.16 3.70 -8.50
C THR A 187 2.08 3.19 -9.61
N ASP A 188 2.61 1.96 -9.49
CA ASP A 188 3.45 1.35 -10.53
C ASP A 188 2.62 0.65 -11.61
N VAL A 189 1.75 1.43 -12.27
CA VAL A 189 1.46 1.18 -13.67
C VAL A 189 2.59 1.84 -14.45
N GLU A 190 3.73 1.15 -14.57
CA GLU A 190 4.60 1.42 -15.71
C GLU A 190 3.78 1.07 -16.95
N LEU A 191 3.14 2.11 -17.52
CA LEU A 191 2.66 2.10 -18.89
C LEU A 191 3.74 1.43 -19.74
N PRO A 192 3.43 0.39 -20.53
CA PRO A 192 4.43 -0.23 -21.38
C PRO A 192 5.12 0.87 -22.17
N LYS A 193 6.43 0.99 -22.00
CA LYS A 193 7.26 1.99 -22.66
C LYS A 193 7.34 1.61 -24.14
N ALA A 194 6.30 1.93 -24.90
CA ALA A 194 6.31 1.87 -26.34
C ALA A 194 6.18 3.30 -26.86
N LEU A 195 7.31 3.99 -26.98
CA LEU A 195 7.46 4.77 -28.20
C LEU A 195 7.58 3.73 -29.32
N PRO A 196 6.77 3.79 -30.39
CA PRO A 196 7.01 2.92 -31.54
C PRO A 196 8.48 3.06 -31.93
N GLU A 197 9.15 1.95 -32.28
CA GLU A 197 10.42 2.04 -32.99
C GLU A 197 10.19 3.02 -34.13
N THR A 198 10.81 4.19 -34.07
CA THR A 198 10.79 5.08 -35.22
C THR A 198 11.70 4.43 -36.23
N VAL A 199 11.16 3.48 -37.00
CA VAL A 199 11.90 2.81 -38.05
C VAL A 199 12.17 3.88 -39.10
N THR A 200 13.36 4.46 -39.06
CA THR A 200 13.88 5.29 -40.14
C THR A 200 14.15 4.35 -41.32
N ARG A 201 13.09 4.04 -42.07
CA ARG A 201 13.23 3.33 -43.34
C ARG A 201 13.86 4.30 -44.34
N PRO A 202 15.02 3.97 -44.95
CA PRO A 202 15.56 4.76 -46.04
C PRO A 202 14.48 4.90 -47.12
N THR A 203 14.09 6.14 -47.44
CA THR A 203 13.12 6.39 -48.49
C THR A 203 13.83 6.20 -49.83
N GLU A 204 13.19 5.46 -50.74
CA GLU A 204 13.69 5.25 -52.10
C GLU A 204 14.03 6.57 -52.78
N ALA A 205 15.20 6.66 -53.43
CA ALA A 205 15.80 7.93 -53.88
C ALA A 205 14.88 8.77 -54.78
N ALA A 206 14.05 8.14 -55.61
CA ALA A 206 13.08 8.84 -56.46
C ALA A 206 11.98 9.53 -55.65
N LYS A 207 11.45 8.86 -54.61
CA LYS A 207 10.45 9.42 -53.69
C LYS A 207 11.04 10.49 -52.78
N ALA A 208 12.29 10.31 -52.34
CA ALA A 208 12.98 11.34 -51.55
C ALA A 208 13.13 12.65 -52.36
N LYS A 209 13.52 12.58 -53.64
CA LYS A 209 13.63 13.75 -54.52
C LYS A 209 12.28 14.44 -54.74
N SER A 210 11.20 13.70 -54.94
CA SER A 210 9.87 14.31 -55.12
C SER A 210 9.33 14.95 -53.85
N ILE A 211 9.59 14.37 -52.68
CA ILE A 211 9.24 14.96 -51.38
C ILE A 211 10.02 16.27 -51.16
N ILE A 212 11.34 16.26 -51.44
CA ILE A 212 12.17 17.46 -51.33
C ILE A 212 11.71 18.56 -52.31
N ALA A 213 11.33 18.20 -53.54
CA ALA A 213 10.82 19.17 -54.51
C ALA A 213 9.49 19.81 -54.06
N ASN A 214 8.57 19.01 -53.52
CA ASN A 214 7.31 19.52 -52.97
C ASN A 214 7.53 20.41 -51.74
N LEU A 215 8.44 20.02 -50.84
CA LEU A 215 8.79 20.84 -49.67
C LEU A 215 9.42 22.16 -50.09
N ARG A 216 10.29 22.15 -51.10
CA ARG A 216 10.90 23.36 -51.67
C ARG A 216 9.86 24.31 -52.27
N ALA A 217 8.91 23.78 -53.05
CA ALA A 217 7.83 24.57 -53.63
C ALA A 217 6.94 25.19 -52.57
N ASN A 218 6.52 24.42 -51.56
CA ASN A 218 5.64 24.90 -50.49
C ASN A 218 6.33 25.93 -49.57
N LEU A 219 7.65 25.86 -49.41
CA LEU A 219 8.41 26.75 -48.54
C LEU A 219 9.11 27.89 -49.32
N GLY A 220 8.88 28.01 -50.63
CA GLY A 220 9.47 29.06 -51.46
C GLY A 220 10.99 28.98 -51.61
N LEU A 221 11.59 27.82 -51.37
CA LEU A 221 13.05 27.62 -51.40
C LEU A 221 13.50 27.22 -52.81
N LYS A 222 14.18 28.12 -53.53
CA LYS A 222 14.76 27.83 -54.85
C LYS A 222 15.87 26.79 -54.76
N GLY A 223 15.94 25.89 -55.74
CA GLY A 223 17.02 24.93 -55.87
C GLY A 223 18.30 25.61 -56.35
N ALA A 224 19.46 25.06 -55.97
CA ALA A 224 20.77 25.57 -56.42
C ALA A 224 21.00 25.46 -57.95
N ASN A 225 20.07 24.85 -58.70
CA ASN A 225 20.10 24.75 -60.16
C ASN A 225 19.09 25.68 -60.87
N ASP A 226 18.37 26.55 -60.16
CA ASP A 226 17.37 27.44 -60.77
C ASP A 226 17.95 28.83 -61.12
N GLY A 227 19.25 28.89 -61.41
CA GLY A 227 19.97 30.08 -61.84
C GLY A 227 21.03 29.72 -62.87
N CYS A 228 20.74 30.11 -64.13
CA CYS A 228 21.42 29.80 -65.40
C CYS A 228 21.04 28.46 -66.05
#